data_AF-A0A967K849-F1
#
_entry.id   AF-A0A967K849-F1
#
_cell.length_a   1.000
_cell.length_b   1.000
_cell.length_c   1.000
_cell.angle_alpha   90.00
_cell.angle_beta   90.00
_cell.angle_gamma   90.00
#
_symmetry.space_group_name_H-M   'P 1'
#
loop_
_entity.id
_entity.type
_entity.pdbx_description
1 polymer ?
#
loop_
_entity_poly.entity_id
_entity_poly.type
_entity_poly.pdbx_seq_one_letter_code
_entity_poly.pdbx_strand_id
1 'polypeptide(L)'
;AIGGGAYNFASRNCSTVSGGWHNQGFGFACAIGGGERNFISDAYGVVGGGVENLAGDSTGDENSAYYATVGGGFRNKATARYATVPGGNNCTADGQFSFAAGKMAKALHDGTFVWGDNTTADIESTGDNQLIARSSGGVWIWSNAAATTGVHLAPNSGSWISASSRELKTGFNDIEISEVLRKIEAMPIQVWRYKGEDESVRHMGPTAEDFYASFGLGQTDQGIMTVDADGVALAAIKALSEENKQLRQEVDELKKMVAMLMHERELSR
;
A
#
# COMPACT_ATOMS: atom_id res chain seq x y z
N ALA A 1 -10.70 -8.29 -40.73
CA ALA A 1 -9.56 -8.30 -41.67
C ALA A 1 -8.45 -9.20 -41.13
N ILE A 2 -7.75 -9.93 -42.00
CA ILE A 2 -6.56 -10.71 -41.64
C ILE A 2 -5.40 -10.17 -42.47
N GLY A 3 -4.35 -9.67 -41.82
CA GLY A 3 -3.23 -9.02 -42.53
C GLY A 3 -2.18 -9.99 -43.08
N GLY A 4 -2.06 -11.20 -42.53
CA GLY A 4 -1.12 -12.23 -43.01
C GLY A 4 -0.99 -13.43 -42.06
N GLY A 5 0.03 -14.26 -42.27
CA GLY A 5 0.32 -15.43 -41.42
C GLY A 5 -0.51 -16.68 -41.75
N ALA A 6 -0.60 -17.61 -40.80
CA ALA A 6 -1.24 -18.92 -41.02
C ALA A 6 -2.21 -19.27 -39.88
N TYR A 7 -3.32 -19.94 -40.23
CA TYR A 7 -4.36 -20.40 -39.29
C TYR A 7 -5.02 -19.28 -38.46
N ASN A 8 -5.07 -18.05 -38.99
CA ASN A 8 -5.74 -16.94 -38.33
C ASN A 8 -7.23 -16.91 -38.66
N PHE A 9 -8.06 -16.52 -37.70
CA PHE A 9 -9.51 -16.42 -37.84
C PHE A 9 -10.01 -15.09 -37.30
N ALA A 10 -10.84 -14.38 -38.08
CA ALA A 10 -11.47 -13.12 -37.71
C ALA A 10 -12.92 -13.15 -38.22
N SER A 11 -13.88 -13.44 -37.34
CA SER A 11 -15.20 -13.94 -37.78
C SER A 11 -16.35 -12.94 -37.67
N ARG A 12 -16.25 -11.96 -36.79
CA ARG A 12 -17.29 -10.93 -36.59
C ARG A 12 -17.00 -9.65 -37.37
N ASN A 13 -18.03 -8.84 -37.52
CA ASN A 13 -17.93 -7.51 -38.10
C ASN A 13 -16.89 -6.67 -37.35
N CYS A 14 -16.11 -5.89 -38.10
CA CYS A 14 -15.06 -5.00 -37.59
C CYS A 14 -13.92 -5.70 -36.82
N SER A 15 -13.86 -7.04 -36.82
CA SER A 15 -12.74 -7.77 -36.22
C SER A 15 -11.46 -7.63 -37.05
N THR A 16 -10.30 -7.53 -36.40
CA THR A 16 -9.00 -7.46 -37.07
C THR A 16 -7.99 -8.40 -36.42
N VAL A 17 -7.26 -9.15 -37.24
CA VAL A 17 -6.09 -9.93 -36.85
C VAL A 17 -4.94 -9.52 -37.78
N SER A 18 -3.96 -8.79 -37.29
CA SER A 18 -2.91 -8.23 -38.15
C SER A 18 -2.01 -9.31 -38.77
N GLY A 19 -1.82 -10.46 -38.11
CA GLY A 19 -1.06 -11.59 -38.64
C GLY A 19 -0.70 -12.63 -37.57
N GLY A 20 0.37 -13.38 -37.79
CA GLY A 20 0.88 -14.39 -36.84
C GLY A 20 0.40 -15.81 -37.11
N TRP A 21 0.43 -16.67 -36.09
CA TRP A 21 0.04 -18.08 -36.20
C TRP A 21 -1.07 -18.45 -35.22
N HIS A 22 -2.17 -19.01 -35.74
CA HIS A 22 -3.27 -19.54 -34.94
C HIS A 22 -3.97 -18.50 -34.02
N ASN A 23 -4.12 -17.26 -34.48
CA ASN A 23 -4.84 -16.22 -33.74
C ASN A 23 -6.33 -16.21 -34.10
N GLN A 24 -7.19 -16.00 -33.11
CA GLN A 24 -8.63 -16.20 -33.25
C GLN A 24 -9.42 -15.04 -32.62
N GLY A 25 -9.99 -14.17 -33.45
CA GLY A 25 -10.86 -13.07 -33.03
C GLY A 25 -12.34 -13.36 -33.34
N PHE A 26 -13.10 -13.72 -32.31
CA PHE A 26 -14.53 -14.04 -32.39
C PHE A 26 -15.47 -12.97 -31.86
N GLY A 27 -14.94 -11.90 -31.26
CA GLY A 27 -15.74 -10.78 -30.75
C GLY A 27 -16.07 -9.74 -31.82
N PHE A 28 -17.25 -9.11 -31.72
CA PHE A 28 -17.56 -7.91 -32.50
C PHE A 28 -16.51 -6.82 -32.25
N ALA A 29 -16.00 -6.20 -33.32
CA ALA A 29 -14.99 -5.13 -33.23
C ALA A 29 -13.73 -5.46 -32.40
N CYS A 30 -13.33 -6.73 -32.32
CA CYS A 30 -12.12 -7.14 -31.61
C CYS A 30 -10.83 -6.89 -32.41
N ALA A 31 -9.69 -6.80 -31.72
CA ALA A 31 -8.40 -6.62 -32.38
C ALA A 31 -7.30 -7.51 -31.78
N ILE A 32 -6.63 -8.27 -32.64
CA ILE A 32 -5.39 -8.99 -32.32
C ILE A 32 -4.24 -8.38 -33.12
N GLY A 33 -3.24 -7.83 -32.43
CA GLY A 33 -2.08 -7.20 -33.06
C GLY A 33 -1.10 -8.17 -33.72
N GLY A 34 -1.13 -9.46 -33.35
CA GLY A 34 -0.29 -10.52 -33.94
C GLY A 34 0.03 -11.62 -32.92
N GLY A 35 1.16 -12.30 -33.10
CA GLY A 35 1.66 -13.32 -32.16
C GLY A 35 1.18 -14.74 -32.47
N GLU A 36 1.12 -15.59 -31.44
CA GLU A 36 0.74 -17.01 -31.56
C GLU A 36 -0.36 -17.40 -30.58
N ARG A 37 -1.39 -18.13 -31.05
CA ARG A 37 -2.47 -18.68 -30.21
C ARG A 37 -3.18 -17.64 -29.33
N ASN A 38 -3.30 -16.40 -29.78
CA ASN A 38 -4.09 -15.40 -29.09
C ASN A 38 -5.57 -15.56 -29.43
N PHE A 39 -6.44 -15.41 -28.43
CA PHE A 39 -7.86 -15.65 -28.57
C PHE A 39 -8.68 -14.52 -27.95
N ILE A 40 -9.69 -14.06 -28.69
CA ILE A 40 -10.69 -13.11 -28.21
C ILE A 40 -12.07 -13.71 -28.44
N SER A 41 -12.81 -14.02 -27.37
CA SER A 41 -14.19 -14.51 -27.48
C SER A 41 -15.24 -13.41 -27.53
N ASP A 42 -14.99 -12.29 -26.87
CA ASP A 42 -16.02 -11.31 -26.51
C ASP A 42 -15.85 -9.99 -27.27
N ALA A 43 -16.95 -9.23 -27.36
CA ALA A 43 -17.02 -7.98 -28.07
C ALA A 43 -16.02 -6.94 -27.52
N TYR A 44 -15.44 -6.17 -28.44
CA TYR A 44 -14.45 -5.13 -28.16
C TYR A 44 -13.20 -5.59 -27.42
N GLY A 45 -12.96 -6.89 -27.34
CA GLY A 45 -11.76 -7.43 -26.74
C GLY A 45 -10.51 -7.02 -27.53
N VAL A 46 -9.39 -6.87 -26.82
CA VAL A 46 -8.10 -6.52 -27.42
C VAL A 46 -7.02 -7.46 -26.92
N VAL A 47 -6.22 -8.01 -27.84
CA VAL A 47 -4.95 -8.64 -27.53
C VAL A 47 -3.86 -7.94 -28.35
N GLY A 48 -2.97 -7.20 -27.70
CA GLY A 48 -1.90 -6.48 -28.41
C GLY A 48 -0.93 -7.41 -29.14
N GLY A 49 -0.72 -8.62 -28.62
CA GLY A 49 0.11 -9.67 -29.23
C GLY A 49 0.56 -10.70 -28.20
N GLY A 50 1.74 -11.28 -28.40
CA GLY A 50 2.29 -12.28 -27.48
C GLY A 50 1.83 -13.71 -27.80
N VAL A 51 1.82 -14.58 -26.79
CA VAL A 51 1.55 -16.01 -26.96
C VAL A 51 0.52 -16.51 -25.96
N GLU A 52 -0.50 -17.21 -26.45
CA GLU A 52 -1.53 -17.87 -25.62
C GLU A 52 -2.30 -16.91 -24.70
N ASN A 53 -2.58 -15.69 -25.16
CA ASN A 53 -3.38 -14.73 -24.40
C ASN A 53 -4.88 -14.85 -24.73
N LEU A 54 -5.72 -14.61 -23.72
CA LEU A 54 -7.18 -14.66 -23.78
C LEU A 54 -7.78 -13.32 -23.34
N ALA A 55 -8.61 -12.72 -24.19
CA ALA A 55 -9.53 -11.65 -23.81
C ALA A 55 -10.98 -12.10 -24.03
N GLY A 56 -11.78 -12.15 -22.96
CA GLY A 56 -13.12 -12.71 -22.94
C GLY A 56 -13.21 -14.03 -22.16
N ASP A 57 -14.43 -14.57 -21.99
CA ASP A 57 -14.73 -15.71 -21.10
C ASP A 57 -15.12 -17.01 -21.81
N SER A 58 -15.28 -16.98 -23.13
CA SER A 58 -15.66 -18.14 -23.95
C SER A 58 -17.00 -18.79 -23.59
N THR A 59 -17.93 -18.07 -22.96
CA THR A 59 -19.27 -18.59 -22.61
C THR A 59 -20.22 -18.67 -23.82
N GLY A 60 -19.86 -17.99 -24.91
CA GLY A 60 -20.66 -17.89 -26.14
C GLY A 60 -21.61 -16.69 -26.18
N ASP A 61 -21.82 -16.00 -25.05
CA ASP A 61 -22.37 -14.64 -25.03
C ASP A 61 -21.22 -13.66 -25.27
N GLU A 62 -21.24 -12.94 -26.40
CA GLU A 62 -20.17 -11.98 -26.72
C GLU A 62 -20.19 -10.72 -25.84
N ASN A 63 -21.16 -10.58 -24.92
CA ASN A 63 -21.31 -9.44 -24.03
C ASN A 63 -21.10 -9.78 -22.54
N SER A 64 -20.67 -10.99 -22.19
CA SER A 64 -20.46 -11.35 -20.78
C SER A 64 -19.10 -10.86 -20.25
N ALA A 65 -18.08 -10.74 -21.11
CA ALA A 65 -16.76 -10.19 -20.78
C ALA A 65 -16.28 -9.11 -21.77
N TYR A 66 -17.20 -8.29 -22.27
CA TYR A 66 -16.89 -7.21 -23.22
C TYR A 66 -15.87 -6.19 -22.67
N TYR A 67 -15.07 -5.61 -23.59
CA TYR A 67 -13.94 -4.72 -23.31
C TYR A 67 -12.76 -5.33 -22.53
N ALA A 68 -12.70 -6.66 -22.37
CA ALA A 68 -11.52 -7.32 -21.83
C ALA A 68 -10.26 -7.01 -22.66
N THR A 69 -9.17 -6.66 -21.98
CA THR A 69 -7.93 -6.24 -22.64
C THR A 69 -6.72 -7.00 -22.12
N VAL A 70 -5.96 -7.58 -23.03
CA VAL A 70 -4.62 -8.08 -22.77
C VAL A 70 -3.61 -7.33 -23.63
N GLY A 71 -2.71 -6.55 -23.01
CA GLY A 71 -1.68 -5.81 -23.76
C GLY A 71 -0.70 -6.72 -24.49
N GLY A 72 -0.39 -7.89 -23.94
CA GLY A 72 0.44 -8.92 -24.56
C GLY A 72 1.02 -9.90 -23.53
N GLY A 73 2.22 -10.42 -23.79
CA GLY A 73 2.90 -11.34 -22.89
C GLY A 73 2.59 -12.81 -23.16
N PHE A 74 2.67 -13.66 -22.14
CA PHE A 74 2.47 -15.11 -22.26
C PHE A 74 1.41 -15.62 -21.28
N ARG A 75 0.41 -16.35 -21.80
CA ARG A 75 -0.63 -17.02 -20.99
C ARG A 75 -1.44 -16.09 -20.09
N ASN A 76 -1.70 -14.87 -20.53
CA ASN A 76 -2.50 -13.93 -19.77
C ASN A 76 -3.99 -14.07 -20.10
N LYS A 77 -4.85 -13.85 -19.11
CA LYS A 77 -6.31 -13.95 -19.24
C LYS A 77 -6.98 -12.71 -18.68
N ALA A 78 -7.77 -12.02 -19.49
CA ALA A 78 -8.74 -11.02 -19.05
C ALA A 78 -10.14 -11.58 -19.36
N THR A 79 -10.87 -12.03 -18.35
CA THR A 79 -12.07 -12.87 -18.49
C THR A 79 -13.34 -12.22 -17.96
N ALA A 80 -13.28 -10.97 -17.50
CA ALA A 80 -14.45 -10.23 -17.05
C ALA A 80 -14.60 -8.87 -17.76
N ARG A 81 -15.77 -8.26 -17.58
CA ARG A 81 -16.09 -6.95 -18.16
C ARG A 81 -15.09 -5.91 -17.70
N TYR A 82 -14.50 -5.18 -18.67
CA TYR A 82 -13.46 -4.18 -18.41
C TYR A 82 -12.18 -4.70 -17.73
N ALA A 83 -11.99 -6.02 -17.64
CA ALA A 83 -10.80 -6.60 -17.05
C ALA A 83 -9.56 -6.28 -17.90
N THR A 84 -8.45 -5.98 -17.24
CA THR A 84 -7.21 -5.58 -17.91
C THR A 84 -6.02 -6.36 -17.40
N VAL A 85 -5.31 -6.99 -18.34
CA VAL A 85 -3.93 -7.48 -18.13
C VAL A 85 -3.00 -6.67 -19.04
N PRO A 86 -2.22 -5.71 -18.54
CA PRO A 86 -1.35 -4.89 -19.39
C PRO A 86 -0.23 -5.70 -20.06
N GLY A 87 0.10 -6.87 -19.52
CA GLY A 87 1.12 -7.77 -20.03
C GLY A 87 1.62 -8.72 -18.94
N GLY A 88 2.77 -9.33 -19.17
CA GLY A 88 3.41 -10.20 -18.18
C GLY A 88 3.26 -11.69 -18.51
N ASN A 89 3.27 -12.53 -17.47
CA ASN A 89 3.30 -13.98 -17.60
C ASN A 89 2.30 -14.65 -16.65
N ASN A 90 1.33 -15.37 -17.21
CA ASN A 90 0.34 -16.14 -16.45
C ASN A 90 -0.49 -15.29 -15.46
N CYS A 91 -0.86 -14.07 -15.85
CA CYS A 91 -1.75 -13.21 -15.07
C CYS A 91 -3.22 -13.45 -15.44
N THR A 92 -4.12 -13.33 -14.47
CA THR A 92 -5.56 -13.49 -14.64
C THR A 92 -6.28 -12.28 -14.03
N ALA A 93 -7.07 -11.58 -14.84
CA ALA A 93 -8.01 -10.55 -14.42
C ALA A 93 -9.44 -11.06 -14.69
N ASP A 94 -10.12 -11.51 -13.63
CA ASP A 94 -11.40 -12.24 -13.68
C ASP A 94 -12.53 -11.52 -12.92
N GLY A 95 -12.22 -10.43 -12.20
CA GLY A 95 -13.23 -9.52 -11.66
C GLY A 95 -13.60 -8.42 -12.65
N GLN A 96 -14.82 -7.89 -12.55
CA GLN A 96 -15.20 -6.68 -13.29
C GLN A 96 -14.31 -5.51 -12.88
N PHE A 97 -13.83 -4.73 -13.84
CA PHE A 97 -12.86 -3.64 -13.61
C PHE A 97 -11.55 -4.08 -12.93
N SER A 98 -11.21 -5.38 -12.97
CA SER A 98 -9.98 -5.88 -12.36
C SER A 98 -8.73 -5.59 -13.20
N PHE A 99 -7.59 -5.50 -12.53
CA PHE A 99 -6.28 -5.24 -13.12
C PHE A 99 -5.25 -6.24 -12.56
N ALA A 100 -4.63 -7.05 -13.43
CA ALA A 100 -3.60 -8.01 -13.02
C ALA A 100 -2.31 -7.82 -13.83
N ALA A 101 -1.19 -7.55 -13.16
CA ALA A 101 0.08 -7.22 -13.82
C ALA A 101 1.28 -7.98 -13.24
N GLY A 102 2.26 -8.25 -14.12
CA GLY A 102 3.54 -8.86 -13.75
C GLY A 102 3.57 -10.36 -13.99
N LYS A 103 3.77 -11.19 -12.97
CA LYS A 103 3.79 -12.64 -13.11
C LYS A 103 2.99 -13.32 -12.00
N MET A 104 2.15 -14.28 -12.39
CA MET A 104 1.28 -15.03 -11.48
C MET A 104 0.32 -14.15 -10.64
N ALA A 105 -0.07 -12.99 -11.16
CA ALA A 105 -1.05 -12.10 -10.51
C ALA A 105 -2.49 -12.53 -10.84
N LYS A 106 -3.34 -12.69 -9.82
CA LYS A 106 -4.72 -13.18 -9.94
C LYS A 106 -5.71 -12.17 -9.33
N ALA A 107 -6.24 -11.28 -10.16
CA ALA A 107 -7.27 -10.33 -9.78
C ALA A 107 -8.66 -10.97 -10.00
N LEU A 108 -9.09 -11.77 -9.03
CA LEU A 108 -10.25 -12.67 -9.10
C LEU A 108 -11.58 -12.05 -8.64
N HIS A 109 -11.55 -10.87 -8.04
CA HIS A 109 -12.73 -10.19 -7.51
C HIS A 109 -12.91 -8.80 -8.13
N ASP A 110 -14.12 -8.24 -8.04
CA ASP A 110 -14.48 -7.00 -8.72
C ASP A 110 -13.66 -5.82 -8.17
N GLY A 111 -13.20 -4.93 -9.05
CA GLY A 111 -12.45 -3.72 -8.68
C GLY A 111 -11.05 -3.96 -8.12
N THR A 112 -10.49 -5.16 -8.26
CA THR A 112 -9.19 -5.50 -7.66
C THR A 112 -8.00 -5.14 -8.55
N PHE A 113 -6.90 -4.75 -7.92
CA PHE A 113 -5.62 -4.47 -8.54
C PHE A 113 -4.57 -5.39 -7.95
N VAL A 114 -4.02 -6.31 -8.75
CA VAL A 114 -3.07 -7.33 -8.29
C VAL A 114 -1.75 -7.22 -9.05
N TRP A 115 -0.65 -7.07 -8.32
CA TRP A 115 0.71 -6.99 -8.86
C TRP A 115 1.57 -8.16 -8.38
N GLY A 116 2.17 -8.90 -9.32
CA GLY A 116 3.09 -10.00 -9.04
C GLY A 116 4.49 -9.73 -9.57
N ASP A 117 5.50 -9.86 -8.71
CA ASP A 117 6.91 -9.91 -9.13
C ASP A 117 7.29 -11.20 -9.89
N ASN A 118 8.58 -11.40 -10.20
CA ASN A 118 9.04 -12.54 -11.01
C ASN A 118 8.99 -13.92 -10.31
N THR A 119 8.41 -14.01 -9.12
CA THR A 119 8.26 -15.30 -8.43
C THR A 119 7.21 -16.18 -9.13
N THR A 120 7.22 -17.47 -8.84
CA THR A 120 6.37 -18.48 -9.53
C THR A 120 5.14 -18.87 -8.74
N ALA A 121 4.97 -18.38 -7.51
CA ALA A 121 3.76 -18.59 -6.73
C ALA A 121 2.65 -17.65 -7.20
N ASP A 122 1.39 -18.03 -7.03
CA ASP A 122 0.28 -17.11 -7.25
C ASP A 122 0.22 -16.04 -6.15
N ILE A 123 -0.26 -14.86 -6.53
CA ILE A 123 -0.71 -13.81 -5.61
C ILE A 123 -2.11 -13.41 -6.05
N GLU A 124 -3.07 -13.45 -5.13
CA GLU A 124 -4.49 -13.36 -5.49
C GLU A 124 -5.29 -12.44 -4.58
N SER A 125 -6.28 -11.77 -5.16
CA SER A 125 -7.35 -11.09 -4.42
C SER A 125 -8.20 -12.06 -3.62
N THR A 126 -8.66 -11.64 -2.45
CA THR A 126 -9.54 -12.41 -1.55
C THR A 126 -10.91 -11.77 -1.34
N GLY A 127 -11.16 -10.62 -1.96
CA GLY A 127 -12.44 -9.91 -1.95
C GLY A 127 -12.43 -8.71 -2.88
N ASP A 128 -13.59 -8.08 -3.05
CA ASP A 128 -13.76 -6.93 -3.94
C ASP A 128 -12.96 -5.70 -3.48
N ASN A 129 -12.58 -4.85 -4.44
CA ASN A 129 -11.99 -3.53 -4.23
C ASN A 129 -10.65 -3.52 -3.46
N GLN A 130 -9.84 -4.55 -3.64
CA GLN A 130 -8.52 -4.68 -3.01
C GLN A 130 -7.37 -4.21 -3.92
N LEU A 131 -6.35 -3.60 -3.32
CA LEU A 131 -5.02 -3.48 -3.92
C LEU A 131 -4.10 -4.51 -3.26
N ILE A 132 -3.56 -5.44 -4.03
CA ILE A 132 -2.63 -6.47 -3.56
C ILE A 132 -1.36 -6.43 -4.40
N ALA A 133 -0.21 -6.42 -3.74
CA ALA A 133 1.08 -6.47 -4.40
C ALA A 133 2.02 -7.43 -3.69
N ARG A 134 2.69 -8.30 -4.47
CA ARG A 134 3.85 -9.05 -4.01
C ARG A 134 5.10 -8.53 -4.71
N SER A 135 6.00 -7.99 -3.90
CA SER A 135 7.37 -7.63 -4.29
C SER A 135 8.35 -8.22 -3.29
N SER A 136 8.86 -9.42 -3.58
CA SER A 136 9.79 -10.15 -2.71
C SER A 136 11.11 -9.41 -2.46
N GLY A 137 11.49 -8.50 -3.38
CA GLY A 137 12.60 -7.57 -3.20
C GLY A 137 12.27 -6.30 -2.40
N GLY A 138 11.05 -6.18 -1.88
CA GLY A 138 10.56 -5.01 -1.17
C GLY A 138 9.78 -4.03 -2.05
N VAL A 139 9.18 -3.02 -1.41
CA VAL A 139 8.36 -1.97 -2.04
C VAL A 139 8.93 -0.60 -1.71
N TRP A 140 8.93 0.31 -2.67
CA TRP A 140 9.23 1.73 -2.46
C TRP A 140 8.03 2.56 -2.93
N ILE A 141 7.63 3.54 -2.11
CA ILE A 141 6.62 4.53 -2.45
C ILE A 141 7.24 5.90 -2.26
N TRP A 142 7.56 6.56 -3.37
CA TRP A 142 8.19 7.87 -3.39
C TRP A 142 7.15 8.98 -3.53
N SER A 143 7.32 10.06 -2.77
CA SER A 143 6.46 11.25 -2.84
C SER A 143 7.10 12.42 -3.59
N ASN A 144 8.33 12.24 -4.11
CA ASN A 144 9.04 13.25 -4.87
C ASN A 144 9.74 12.69 -6.12
N ALA A 145 9.97 13.56 -7.11
CA ALA A 145 10.58 13.18 -8.38
C ALA A 145 12.01 12.65 -8.25
N ALA A 146 12.74 13.07 -7.21
CA ALA A 146 14.12 12.66 -6.97
C ALA A 146 14.25 11.28 -6.29
N ALA A 147 13.14 10.64 -5.89
CA ALA A 147 13.15 9.38 -5.14
C ALA A 147 14.00 9.45 -3.87
N THR A 148 13.91 10.56 -3.13
CA THR A 148 14.64 10.78 -1.87
C THR A 148 13.72 10.88 -0.66
N THR A 149 12.41 11.05 -0.87
CA THR A 149 11.41 11.15 0.21
C THR A 149 10.27 10.18 -0.06
N GLY A 150 9.95 9.34 0.93
CA GLY A 150 8.97 8.28 0.78
C GLY A 150 9.06 7.23 1.88
N VAL A 151 8.42 6.09 1.63
CA VAL A 151 8.42 4.91 2.51
C VAL A 151 8.90 3.65 1.78
N HIS A 152 9.51 2.74 2.53
CA HIS A 152 10.06 1.49 2.03
C HIS A 152 9.62 0.30 2.87
N LEU A 153 9.14 -0.77 2.24
CA LEU A 153 8.99 -2.07 2.88
C LEU A 153 10.14 -2.96 2.42
N ALA A 154 11.06 -3.30 3.33
CA ALA A 154 12.20 -4.16 3.02
C ALA A 154 11.77 -5.62 2.72
N PRO A 155 12.59 -6.40 1.98
CA PRO A 155 12.37 -7.83 1.81
C PRO A 155 12.10 -8.53 3.15
N ASN A 156 11.04 -9.33 3.21
CA ASN A 156 10.62 -10.08 4.42
C ASN A 156 10.40 -9.20 5.68
N SER A 157 10.10 -7.91 5.53
CA SER A 157 9.75 -7.01 6.64
C SER A 157 8.24 -6.94 6.87
N GLY A 158 7.84 -6.73 8.12
CA GLY A 158 6.45 -6.45 8.52
C GLY A 158 6.16 -4.97 8.80
N SER A 159 7.17 -4.09 8.66
CA SER A 159 7.05 -2.67 9.01
C SER A 159 7.65 -1.76 7.95
N TRP A 160 7.04 -0.59 7.77
CA TRP A 160 7.54 0.47 6.90
C TRP A 160 8.79 1.13 7.47
N ILE A 161 9.74 1.42 6.58
CA ILE A 161 10.91 2.25 6.81
C ILE A 161 10.61 3.62 6.19
N SER A 162 10.43 4.62 7.03
CA SER A 162 10.27 6.01 6.61
C SER A 162 11.64 6.65 6.36
N ALA A 163 11.83 7.31 5.22
CA ALA A 163 13.10 8.00 4.91
C ALA A 163 13.39 9.09 5.97
N SER A 164 14.50 8.94 6.71
CA SER A 164 14.75 9.75 7.92
C SER A 164 16.23 10.12 8.14
N SER A 165 17.10 9.92 7.14
CA SER A 165 18.53 10.25 7.22
C SER A 165 18.75 11.73 7.54
N ARG A 166 19.82 12.05 8.30
CA ARG A 166 20.25 13.44 8.56
C ARG A 166 20.53 14.19 7.26
N GLU A 167 21.03 13.50 6.24
CA GLU A 167 21.35 14.06 4.92
C GLU A 167 20.10 14.53 4.16
N LEU A 168 18.92 14.01 4.52
CA LEU A 168 17.64 14.39 3.94
C LEU A 168 16.96 15.55 4.70
N LYS A 169 17.57 16.05 5.77
CA LYS A 169 16.97 16.99 6.71
C LYS A 169 17.85 18.23 6.90
N THR A 170 17.22 19.37 7.11
CA THR A 170 17.90 20.64 7.42
C THR A 170 17.09 21.37 8.50
N GLY A 171 17.57 22.53 8.97
CA GLY A 171 16.82 23.36 9.92
C GLY A 171 16.70 22.76 11.33
N PHE A 172 17.74 22.04 11.78
CA PHE A 172 17.77 21.48 13.12
C PHE A 172 17.81 22.59 14.19
N ASN A 173 16.87 22.54 15.13
CA ASN A 173 16.83 23.39 16.30
C ASN A 173 16.66 22.51 17.55
N ASP A 174 17.27 22.93 18.66
CA ASP A 174 17.06 22.28 19.94
C ASP A 174 15.65 22.54 20.47
N ILE A 175 15.12 21.59 21.23
CA ILE A 175 13.77 21.65 21.81
C ILE A 175 13.85 21.75 23.33
N GLU A 176 12.91 22.49 23.93
CA GLU A 176 12.70 22.49 25.38
C GLU A 176 11.87 21.27 25.78
N ILE A 177 12.52 20.22 26.27
CA ILE A 177 11.85 18.93 26.55
C ILE A 177 10.79 19.03 27.66
N SER A 178 10.94 19.93 28.63
CA SER A 178 9.94 20.24 29.66
C SER A 178 8.66 20.80 29.07
N GLU A 179 8.76 21.65 28.05
CA GLU A 179 7.60 22.18 27.34
C GLU A 179 6.84 21.05 26.60
N VAL A 180 7.57 20.10 26.00
CA VAL A 180 6.96 18.96 25.31
C VAL A 180 6.12 18.13 26.28
N LEU A 181 6.65 17.82 27.46
CA LEU A 181 5.92 17.04 28.47
C LEU A 181 4.65 17.76 28.92
N ARG A 182 4.73 19.06 29.23
CA ARG A 182 3.57 19.87 29.60
C ARG A 182 2.50 19.90 28.50
N LYS A 183 2.90 19.97 27.23
CA LYS A 183 1.97 19.91 26.09
C LYS A 183 1.31 18.54 25.97
N ILE A 184 2.07 17.45 26.17
CA ILE A 184 1.51 16.09 26.21
C ILE A 184 0.50 15.93 27.35
N GLU A 185 0.79 16.44 28.54
CA GLU A 185 -0.12 16.37 29.69
C GLU A 185 -1.42 17.14 29.48
N ALA A 186 -1.37 18.27 28.76
CA ALA A 186 -2.55 19.06 28.43
C ALA A 186 -3.37 18.50 27.25
N MET A 187 -2.74 17.69 26.40
CA MET A 187 -3.36 17.18 25.17
C MET A 187 -4.32 16.02 25.47
N PRO A 188 -5.58 16.08 24.98
CA PRO A 188 -6.52 14.99 25.15
C PRO A 188 -6.02 13.70 24.48
N ILE A 189 -5.98 12.60 25.24
CA ILE A 189 -5.82 11.24 24.71
C ILE A 189 -7.13 10.50 24.93
N GLN A 190 -7.75 10.06 23.84
CA GLN A 190 -9.07 9.45 23.87
C GLN A 190 -9.07 8.10 23.17
N VAL A 191 -10.04 7.27 23.53
CA VAL A 191 -10.35 6.04 22.78
C VAL A 191 -11.42 6.37 21.75
N TRP A 192 -11.17 6.03 20.50
CA TRP A 192 -12.04 6.38 19.37
C TRP A 192 -12.16 5.22 18.37
N ARG A 193 -13.03 5.40 17.37
CA ARG A 193 -13.20 4.50 16.21
C ARG A 193 -13.41 5.31 14.94
N TYR A 194 -13.09 4.77 13.77
CA TYR A 194 -13.50 5.40 12.52
C TYR A 194 -15.01 5.26 12.30
N LYS A 195 -15.63 6.26 11.65
CA LYS A 195 -17.08 6.26 11.39
C LYS A 195 -17.56 5.08 10.52
N GLY A 196 -16.68 4.54 9.67
CA GLY A 196 -16.98 3.42 8.77
C GLY A 196 -16.40 2.07 9.19
N GLU A 197 -15.80 1.98 10.38
CA GLU A 197 -15.19 0.75 10.88
C GLU A 197 -16.15 -0.02 11.80
N ASP A 198 -15.89 -1.31 11.97
CA ASP A 198 -16.68 -2.19 12.83
C ASP A 198 -16.79 -1.67 14.28
N GLU A 199 -17.95 -1.91 14.92
CA GLU A 199 -18.26 -1.38 16.25
C GLU A 199 -17.38 -1.94 17.37
N SER A 200 -16.69 -3.06 17.16
CA SER A 200 -15.78 -3.67 18.13
C SER A 200 -14.39 -3.04 18.12
N VAL A 201 -14.01 -2.34 17.05
CA VAL A 201 -12.64 -1.81 16.91
C VAL A 201 -12.47 -0.54 17.72
N ARG A 202 -11.34 -0.45 18.43
CA ARG A 202 -10.98 0.72 19.23
C ARG A 202 -9.53 1.10 18.96
N HIS A 203 -9.33 2.39 18.75
CA HIS A 203 -8.02 3.03 18.65
C HIS A 203 -7.84 3.98 19.83
N MET A 204 -6.60 4.34 20.15
CA MET A 204 -6.29 5.30 21.20
C MET A 204 -5.26 6.29 20.70
N GLY A 205 -5.49 7.57 20.95
CA GLY A 205 -4.57 8.64 20.59
C GLY A 205 -5.24 10.00 20.65
N PRO A 206 -4.48 11.08 20.38
CA PRO A 206 -5.06 12.40 20.19
C PRO A 206 -5.80 12.49 18.85
N THR A 207 -6.62 13.52 18.70
CA THR A 207 -7.06 13.97 17.37
C THR A 207 -5.92 14.67 16.64
N ALA A 208 -6.00 14.77 15.31
CA ALA A 208 -4.95 15.44 14.53
C ALA A 208 -4.93 16.95 14.83
N GLU A 209 -6.09 17.53 15.06
CA GLU A 209 -6.26 18.95 15.35
C GLU A 209 -5.65 19.31 16.71
N ASP A 210 -5.87 18.50 17.75
CA ASP A 210 -5.28 18.72 19.07
C ASP A 210 -3.74 18.57 19.03
N PHE A 211 -3.25 17.58 18.28
CA PHE A 211 -1.80 17.37 18.09
C PHE A 211 -1.17 18.55 17.36
N TYR A 212 -1.79 19.01 16.27
CA TYR A 212 -1.32 20.14 15.49
C TYR A 212 -1.39 21.45 16.28
N ALA A 213 -2.46 21.70 17.03
CA ALA A 213 -2.58 22.88 17.90
C ALA A 213 -1.50 22.91 18.99
N SER A 214 -1.07 21.75 19.48
CA SER A 214 -0.04 21.63 20.52
C SER A 214 1.39 21.80 19.97
N PHE A 215 1.70 21.14 18.85
CA PHE A 215 3.07 21.01 18.36
C PHE A 215 3.36 21.74 17.04
N GLY A 216 2.35 22.04 16.23
CA GLY A 216 2.50 22.65 14.91
C GLY A 216 3.32 21.83 13.92
N LEU A 217 3.39 20.51 14.13
CA LEU A 217 4.15 19.57 13.30
C LEU A 217 3.26 18.92 12.23
N GLY A 218 3.85 18.58 11.08
CA GLY A 218 3.15 18.00 9.94
C GLY A 218 2.76 19.02 8.87
N GLN A 219 2.12 18.52 7.80
CA GLN A 219 1.71 19.33 6.64
C GLN A 219 0.27 19.87 6.75
N THR A 220 -0.51 19.34 7.68
CA THR A 220 -1.94 19.64 7.87
C THR A 220 -2.33 19.34 9.31
N ASP A 221 -3.37 20.01 9.78
CA ASP A 221 -4.06 19.76 11.05
C ASP A 221 -5.03 18.56 10.99
N GLN A 222 -5.24 17.94 9.82
CA GLN A 222 -6.16 16.82 9.62
C GLN A 222 -5.46 15.45 9.56
N GLY A 223 -4.16 15.40 9.85
CA GLY A 223 -3.40 14.16 9.89
C GLY A 223 -2.17 14.25 10.78
N ILE A 224 -1.86 13.16 11.48
CA ILE A 224 -0.66 13.04 12.28
C ILE A 224 0.37 12.24 11.49
N MET A 225 1.52 12.83 11.19
CA MET A 225 2.63 12.06 10.62
C MET A 225 3.21 11.17 11.72
N THR A 226 3.35 9.87 11.44
CA THR A 226 3.87 8.91 12.41
C THR A 226 5.26 9.28 12.93
N VAL A 227 6.13 9.83 12.07
CA VAL A 227 7.45 10.31 12.46
C VAL A 227 7.40 11.47 13.47
N ASP A 228 6.37 12.33 13.39
CA ASP A 228 6.20 13.46 14.31
C ASP A 228 5.68 12.95 15.66
N ALA A 229 4.69 12.04 15.64
CA ALA A 229 4.19 11.39 16.86
C ALA A 229 5.31 10.64 17.61
N ASP A 230 6.14 9.88 16.90
CA ASP A 230 7.29 9.17 17.47
C ASP A 230 8.31 10.14 18.06
N GLY A 231 8.61 11.23 17.35
CA GLY A 231 9.52 12.29 17.81
C GLY A 231 9.05 12.94 19.11
N VAL A 232 7.77 13.31 19.17
CA VAL A 232 7.15 13.87 20.39
C VAL A 232 7.16 12.86 21.52
N ALA A 233 6.83 11.59 21.27
CA ALA A 233 6.85 10.53 22.29
C ALA A 233 8.25 10.34 22.88
N LEU A 234 9.29 10.29 22.04
CA LEU A 234 10.68 10.19 22.49
C LEU A 234 11.12 11.42 23.31
N ALA A 235 10.69 12.62 22.92
CA ALA A 235 10.97 13.85 23.66
C ALA A 235 10.27 13.85 25.04
N ALA A 236 9.01 13.43 25.11
CA ALA A 236 8.27 13.30 26.37
C ALA A 236 8.91 12.24 27.30
N ILE A 237 9.37 11.10 26.76
CA ILE A 237 10.09 10.08 27.55
C ILE A 237 11.40 10.65 28.12
N LYS A 238 12.13 11.44 27.34
CA LYS A 238 13.35 12.13 27.85
C LYS A 238 13.03 13.08 28.98
N ALA A 239 11.96 13.88 28.85
CA ALA A 239 11.53 14.81 29.89
C ALA A 239 11.14 14.07 31.18
N LEU A 240 10.31 13.03 31.09
CA LEU A 240 9.92 12.18 32.22
C LEU A 240 11.13 11.50 32.88
N SER A 241 12.12 11.08 32.09
CA SER A 241 13.36 10.50 32.62
C SER A 241 14.12 11.51 33.48
N GLU A 242 14.14 12.78 33.07
CA GLU A 242 14.84 13.84 33.80
C GLU A 242 14.12 14.23 35.10
N GLU A 243 12.80 14.40 35.07
CA GLU A 243 12.00 14.64 36.28
C GLU A 243 12.15 13.48 37.29
N ASN A 244 12.14 12.23 36.81
CA ASN A 244 12.35 11.06 37.67
C ASN A 244 13.73 11.05 38.35
N LYS A 245 14.78 11.54 37.69
CA LYS A 245 16.11 11.66 38.33
C LYS A 245 16.09 12.71 39.41
N GLN A 246 15.48 13.87 39.15
CA GLN A 246 15.37 14.97 40.12
C GLN A 246 14.59 14.51 41.35
N LEU A 247 13.44 13.87 41.15
CA LEU A 247 12.63 13.30 42.24
C LEU A 247 13.42 12.26 43.07
N ARG A 248 14.23 11.41 42.42
CA ARG A 248 15.07 10.44 43.15
C ARG A 248 16.15 11.12 43.99
N GLN A 249 16.77 12.18 43.48
CA GLN A 249 17.75 12.96 44.23
C GLN A 249 17.10 13.62 45.45
N GLU A 250 15.95 14.26 45.27
CA GLU A 250 15.20 14.89 46.36
C GLU A 250 14.78 13.87 47.42
N VAL A 251 14.28 12.71 47.01
CA VAL A 251 13.95 11.61 47.93
C VAL A 251 15.16 11.14 48.73
N ASP A 252 16.34 11.04 48.11
CA ASP A 252 17.56 10.61 48.80
C ASP A 252 18.09 11.68 49.77
N GLU A 253 17.97 12.95 49.41
CA GLU A 253 18.28 14.08 50.31
C GLU A 253 17.35 14.11 51.51
N LEU A 254 16.03 13.98 51.28
CA LEU A 254 15.03 13.90 52.34
C LEU A 254 15.28 12.71 53.27
N LYS A 255 15.62 11.53 52.73
CA LYS A 255 15.99 10.36 53.54
C LYS A 255 17.20 10.63 54.43
N LYS A 256 18.24 11.29 53.91
CA LYS A 256 19.42 11.68 54.70
C LYS A 256 19.03 12.65 55.82
N MET A 257 18.21 13.66 55.53
CA MET A 257 17.72 14.61 56.53
C MET A 257 16.90 13.93 57.64
N VAL A 258 15.98 13.03 57.26
CA VAL A 258 15.18 12.26 58.23
C VAL A 258 16.09 11.39 59.11
N ALA A 259 17.09 10.72 58.54
CA ALA A 259 18.04 9.91 59.31
C ALA A 259 18.84 10.76 60.31
N MET A 260 19.29 11.96 59.90
CA MET A 260 19.98 12.89 60.80
C MET A 260 19.09 13.36 61.95
N LEU A 261 17.86 13.78 61.67
CA LEU A 261 16.90 14.21 62.69
C LEU A 261 16.53 13.08 63.67
N MET A 262 16.38 11.84 63.17
CA MET A 262 16.15 10.68 64.03
C MET A 262 17.33 10.43 64.97
N HIS A 263 18.56 10.55 64.46
CA HIS A 263 19.76 10.39 65.26
C HIS A 263 19.90 11.48 66.34
N GLU A 264 19.63 12.75 66.00
CA GLU A 264 19.63 13.86 66.97
C GLU A 264 18.58 13.68 68.07
N ARG A 265 17.40 13.15 67.70
CA ARG A 265 16.33 12.86 68.68
C ARG A 265 16.70 11.74 69.64
N GLU A 266 17.45 10.74 69.18
CA GLU A 266 17.97 9.67 70.04
C GLU A 266 19.04 10.18 71.00
N LEU A 267 19.93 11.09 70.55
CA LEU A 267 20.94 11.72 71.41
C LEU A 267 20.35 12.67 72.46
N SER A 268 19.16 13.20 72.23
CA SER A 268 18.47 14.15 73.11
C SER A 268 17.54 13.48 74.14
N ARG A 269 17.47 12.14 74.17
CA ARG A 269 16.69 11.35 75.13
C ARG A 269 17.59 10.71 76.17
#